data_AF-A0A382CGD4-F1
#
_entry.id   AF-A0A382CGD4-F1
#
_cell.length_a   1.000
_cell.length_b   1.000
_cell.length_c   1.000
_cell.angle_alpha   90.00
_cell.angle_beta   90.00
_cell.angle_gamma   90.00
#
_symmetry.space_group_name_H-M   'P 1'
#
loop_
_entity.id
_entity.type
_entity.pdbx_description
1 polymer ?
#
loop_
_entity_poly.entity_id
_entity_poly.type
_entity_poly.pdbx_seq_one_letter_code
_entity_poly.pdbx_strand_id
1 'polypeptide(L)'
;MTEVNLKNLRDKINELDSRMLDLIDERSKVVAEIRKFKDKTKSVVDSGREQEILDRLLSQSQGHYSKDSIIRIWRELFEASSRLQEKSSSVILTKRSIENIKVYKGGKTTIASSKRIDGQTNVVKLSSNESAFGPSKKILLSTWNNNLNRYPEISGITLREEIAQLHQLEKDQIILGCGSDEILLFAALSFCQSGDEII
;
A
#
# COMPACT_ATOMS: atom_id res chain seq x y z
N MET A 1 -24.44 13.24 37.49
CA MET A 1 -23.04 12.88 37.84
C MET A 1 -22.21 12.43 36.63
N THR A 2 -22.79 11.75 35.64
CA THR A 2 -22.10 11.24 34.44
C THR A 2 -21.67 12.34 33.46
N GLU A 3 -22.51 13.33 33.17
CA GLU A 3 -22.19 14.41 32.22
C GLU A 3 -21.09 15.35 32.73
N VAL A 4 -21.11 15.70 34.02
CA VAL A 4 -20.08 16.55 34.64
C VAL A 4 -18.72 15.84 34.66
N ASN A 5 -18.71 14.53 34.96
CA ASN A 5 -17.47 13.74 34.94
C ASN A 5 -16.93 13.59 33.51
N LEU A 6 -17.79 13.30 32.54
CA LEU A 6 -17.42 13.26 31.13
C LEU A 6 -16.86 14.59 30.63
N LYS A 7 -17.49 15.71 31.01
CA LYS A 7 -16.99 17.05 30.69
C LYS A 7 -15.59 17.27 31.27
N ASN A 8 -15.38 16.97 32.55
CA ASN A 8 -14.07 17.11 33.18
C ASN A 8 -12.98 16.25 32.51
N LEU A 9 -13.31 15.04 32.05
CA LEU A 9 -12.38 14.19 31.31
C LEU A 9 -12.04 14.76 29.92
N ARG A 10 -13.03 15.31 29.22
CA ARG A 10 -12.81 16.01 27.94
C ARG A 10 -11.95 17.26 28.11
N ASP A 11 -12.18 18.02 29.17
CA ASP A 11 -11.37 19.20 29.48
C ASP A 11 -9.91 18.82 29.77
N LYS A 12 -9.67 17.68 30.45
CA LYS A 12 -8.32 17.11 30.62
C LYS A 12 -7.68 16.69 29.30
N ILE A 13 -8.45 16.09 28.38
CA ILE A 13 -7.95 15.75 27.04
C ILE A 13 -7.55 17.03 26.30
N ASN A 14 -8.37 18.08 26.32
CA ASN A 14 -8.06 19.36 25.66
C ASN A 14 -6.76 19.99 26.20
N GLU A 15 -6.51 19.89 27.50
CA GLU A 15 -5.26 20.36 28.12
C GLU A 15 -4.06 19.54 27.63
N LEU A 16 -4.19 18.21 27.59
CA LEU A 16 -3.14 17.33 27.07
C LEU A 16 -2.86 17.58 25.58
N ASP A 17 -3.91 17.77 24.77
CA ASP A 17 -3.80 18.04 23.34
C ASP A 17 -3.09 19.37 23.08
N SER A 18 -3.40 20.40 23.86
CA SER A 18 -2.72 21.70 23.77
C SER A 18 -1.22 21.56 24.09
N ARG A 19 -0.89 20.81 25.15
CA ARG A 19 0.52 20.53 25.50
C ARG A 19 1.23 19.68 24.45
N MET A 20 0.54 18.73 23.82
CA MET A 20 1.10 17.95 22.72
C MET A 20 1.39 18.85 21.51
N LEU A 21 0.50 19.79 21.19
CA LEU A 21 0.73 20.77 20.12
C LEU A 21 1.96 21.63 20.41
N ASP A 22 2.10 22.16 21.63
CA ASP A 22 3.28 22.95 22.03
C ASP A 22 4.57 22.14 21.85
N LEU A 23 4.58 20.87 22.27
CA LEU A 23 5.74 19.98 22.11
C LEU A 23 6.05 19.69 20.63
N ILE A 24 5.03 19.54 19.78
CA ILE A 24 5.19 19.37 18.33
C ILE A 24 5.80 20.64 17.72
N ASP A 25 5.34 21.81 18.13
CA ASP A 25 5.86 23.10 17.66
C ASP A 25 7.32 23.31 18.09
N GLU A 26 7.65 23.02 19.35
CA GLU A 26 9.04 23.04 19.84
C GLU A 26 9.92 22.07 19.04
N ARG A 27 9.44 20.84 18.82
CA ARG A 27 10.15 19.86 18.01
C ARG A 27 10.35 20.34 16.58
N SER A 28 9.35 21.01 15.98
CA SER A 28 9.44 21.53 14.60
C SER A 28 10.55 22.59 14.47
N LYS A 29 10.73 23.45 15.48
CA LYS A 29 11.81 24.44 15.54
C LYS A 29 13.18 23.75 15.57
N VAL A 30 13.33 22.72 16.40
CA VAL A 30 14.58 21.92 16.45
C VAL A 30 14.86 21.24 15.11
N VAL A 31 13.84 20.69 14.44
CA VAL A 31 13.96 20.09 13.10
C VAL A 31 14.43 21.13 12.07
N ALA A 32 13.91 22.35 12.12
CA ALA A 32 14.35 23.44 11.25
C ALA A 32 15.82 23.86 11.52
N GLU A 33 16.27 23.82 12.78
CA GLU A 33 17.68 24.04 13.12
C GLU A 33 18.59 22.90 12.60
N ILE A 34 18.19 21.63 12.76
CA ILE A 34 18.93 20.46 12.23
C ILE A 34 19.16 20.61 10.73
N ARG A 35 18.18 21.14 9.99
CA ARG A 35 18.29 21.41 8.55
C ARG A 35 19.53 22.23 8.19
N LYS A 36 19.94 23.19 9.03
CA LYS A 36 21.09 24.07 8.77
C LYS A 36 22.41 23.29 8.73
N PHE A 37 22.49 22.17 9.44
CA PHE A 37 23.67 21.32 9.55
C PHE A 37 23.67 20.12 8.59
N LYS A 38 22.52 19.77 8.00
CA LYS A 38 22.45 18.68 7.02
C LYS A 38 23.08 19.08 5.69
N ASP A 39 23.82 18.14 5.11
CA ASP A 39 24.35 18.24 3.76
C ASP A 39 23.19 18.35 2.76
N LYS A 40 23.13 19.48 2.04
CA LYS A 40 22.06 19.79 1.08
C LYS A 40 22.09 18.88 -0.16
N THR A 41 23.15 18.11 -0.34
CA THR A 41 23.29 17.15 -1.45
C THR A 41 22.73 15.77 -1.11
N LYS A 42 22.49 15.48 0.17
CA LYS A 42 21.95 14.20 0.64
C LYS A 42 20.43 14.27 0.83
N SER A 43 19.79 13.10 0.79
CA SER A 43 18.37 12.96 1.12
C SER A 43 18.08 13.50 2.52
N VAL A 44 16.95 14.19 2.66
CA VAL A 44 16.47 14.71 3.95
C VAL A 44 16.11 13.57 4.91
N VAL A 45 15.62 12.45 4.36
CA VAL A 45 15.14 11.29 5.11
C VAL A 45 16.32 10.39 5.51
N ASP A 46 16.33 9.99 6.78
CA ASP A 46 17.29 9.04 7.34
C ASP A 46 16.53 7.89 8.02
N SER A 47 16.36 6.78 7.29
CA SER A 47 15.59 5.64 7.75
C SER A 47 16.20 4.94 8.96
N GLY A 48 17.53 4.94 9.09
CA GLY A 48 18.21 4.37 10.25
C GLY A 48 17.87 5.17 11.50
N ARG A 49 17.94 6.50 11.39
CA ARG A 49 17.57 7.39 12.50
C ARG A 49 16.09 7.31 12.86
N GLU A 50 15.19 7.22 11.89
CA GLU A 50 13.76 7.05 12.15
C GLU A 50 13.48 5.74 12.91
N GLN A 51 14.13 4.63 12.52
CA GLN A 51 13.98 3.35 13.19
C GLN A 51 14.49 3.37 14.65
N GLU A 52 15.67 3.96 14.90
CA GLU A 52 16.19 4.14 16.27
C GLU A 52 15.21 4.89 17.18
N ILE A 53 14.54 5.91 16.65
CA ILE A 53 13.55 6.68 17.42
C ILE A 53 12.34 5.82 17.73
N LEU A 54 11.83 5.05 16.77
CA LEU A 54 10.71 4.13 16.98
C LEU A 54 11.04 3.07 18.04
N ASP A 55 12.19 2.42 17.93
CA ASP A 55 12.61 1.38 18.88
C ASP A 55 12.70 1.93 20.30
N ARG A 56 13.29 3.13 20.45
CA ARG A 56 13.36 3.82 21.74
C ARG A 56 11.96 4.13 22.30
N LEU A 57 11.06 4.70 21.50
CA LEU A 57 9.72 5.08 21.96
C LEU A 57 8.86 3.87 22.31
N LEU A 58 8.97 2.79 21.53
CA LEU A 58 8.27 1.53 21.81
C LEU A 58 8.75 0.89 23.11
N SER A 59 10.04 1.02 23.45
CA SER A 59 10.57 0.53 24.73
C SER A 59 10.08 1.33 25.95
N GLN A 60 9.69 2.60 25.75
CA GLN A 60 9.24 3.52 26.81
C GLN A 60 7.71 3.54 26.99
N SER A 61 6.96 3.02 26.00
CA SER A 61 5.50 3.04 26.02
C SER A 61 4.92 2.20 27.16
N GLN A 62 3.98 2.79 27.91
CA GLN A 62 3.28 2.16 29.05
C GLN A 62 1.96 1.47 28.65
N GLY A 63 1.79 1.13 27.37
CA GLY A 63 0.83 0.10 26.93
C GLY A 63 -0.66 0.46 26.79
N HIS A 64 -1.06 1.74 26.92
CA HIS A 64 -2.47 2.13 26.71
C HIS A 64 -2.84 2.25 25.23
N TYR A 65 -1.89 2.66 24.38
CA TYR A 65 -2.00 2.59 22.92
C TYR A 65 -1.22 1.38 22.41
N SER A 66 -1.69 0.77 21.32
CA SER A 66 -0.96 -0.32 20.67
C SER A 66 0.38 0.18 20.13
N LYS A 67 1.35 -0.74 20.01
CA LYS A 67 2.65 -0.43 19.41
C LYS A 67 2.51 0.12 17.99
N ASP A 68 1.59 -0.45 17.21
CA ASP A 68 1.27 0.00 15.85
C ASP A 68 0.77 1.46 15.83
N SER A 69 -0.18 1.83 16.71
CA SER A 69 -0.67 3.21 16.77
C SER A 69 0.45 4.22 17.05
N ILE A 70 1.38 3.88 17.94
CA ILE A 70 2.54 4.71 18.25
C ILE A 70 3.44 4.84 17.02
N ILE A 71 3.75 3.73 16.33
CA ILE A 71 4.56 3.74 15.12
C ILE A 71 3.95 4.66 14.06
N ARG A 72 2.64 4.59 13.84
CA ARG A 72 1.92 5.39 12.84
C ARG A 72 1.99 6.89 13.15
N ILE A 73 1.69 7.29 14.40
CA ILE A 73 1.77 8.69 14.82
C ILE A 73 3.17 9.26 14.57
N TRP A 74 4.21 8.50 14.92
CA TRP A 74 5.58 8.97 14.74
C TRP A 74 6.04 8.97 13.28
N ARG A 75 5.61 8.01 12.46
CA ARG A 75 5.87 8.02 11.01
C ARG A 75 5.26 9.24 10.32
N GLU A 76 4.02 9.60 10.65
CA GLU A 76 3.41 10.83 10.14
C GLU A 76 4.16 12.08 10.60
N LEU A 77 4.63 12.10 11.85
CA LEU A 77 5.43 13.22 12.33
C LEU A 77 6.80 13.31 11.63
N PHE A 78 7.45 12.18 11.32
CA PHE A 78 8.68 12.14 10.52
C PHE A 78 8.43 12.60 9.08
N GLU A 79 7.29 12.21 8.50
CA GLU A 79 6.84 12.69 7.19
C GLU A 79 6.73 14.21 7.16
N ALA A 80 5.98 14.78 8.11
CA ALA A 80 5.84 16.23 8.26
C ALA A 80 7.20 16.93 8.48
N SER A 81 8.09 16.32 9.27
CA SER A 81 9.41 16.87 9.58
C SER A 81 10.32 16.94 8.35
N SER A 82 10.27 15.96 7.46
CA SER A 82 11.08 15.99 6.23
C SER A 82 10.55 17.00 5.24
N ARG A 83 9.22 17.15 5.12
CA ARG A 83 8.62 18.20 4.28
C ARG A 83 9.02 19.61 4.72
N LEU A 84 9.12 19.87 6.04
CA LEU A 84 9.66 21.13 6.58
C LEU A 84 11.13 21.37 6.18
N GLN A 85 11.88 20.30 5.93
CA GLN A 85 13.30 20.31 5.57
C GLN A 85 13.55 20.30 4.05
N GLU A 86 12.53 20.11 3.22
CA GLU A 86 12.65 20.22 1.77
C GLU A 86 12.53 21.70 1.35
N LYS A 87 13.30 22.13 0.35
CA LYS A 87 13.17 23.49 -0.20
C LYS A 87 12.11 23.37 -1.29
N SER A 88 11.06 24.19 -1.22
CA SER A 88 10.02 24.26 -2.25
C SER A 88 10.65 24.64 -3.59
N SER A 89 11.05 23.64 -4.39
CA SER A 89 11.58 23.84 -5.73
C SER A 89 11.45 22.58 -6.61
N SER A 90 10.27 21.92 -6.63
CA SER A 90 9.48 21.62 -7.83
C SER A 90 8.40 20.54 -7.62
N VAL A 91 7.19 20.91 -8.07
CA VAL A 91 6.09 20.20 -8.75
C VAL A 91 6.02 18.65 -8.64
N ILE A 92 5.11 18.16 -7.80
CA ILE A 92 4.68 16.74 -7.61
C ILE A 92 5.74 15.83 -6.98
N LEU A 93 5.64 15.65 -5.66
CA LEU A 93 6.35 14.61 -4.91
C LEU A 93 5.54 13.31 -4.92
N THR A 94 6.20 12.18 -5.17
CA THR A 94 5.56 10.86 -5.03
C THR A 94 5.51 10.43 -3.57
N LYS A 95 4.62 9.50 -3.20
CA LYS A 95 4.62 8.94 -1.84
C LYS A 95 5.97 8.26 -1.58
N ARG A 96 6.56 8.43 -0.39
CA ARG A 96 7.80 7.74 0.02
C ARG A 96 7.80 6.24 -0.27
N SER A 97 6.63 5.59 -0.15
CA SER A 97 6.47 4.16 -0.42
C SER A 97 6.74 3.80 -1.88
N ILE A 98 6.45 4.69 -2.82
CA ILE A 98 6.70 4.51 -4.26
C ILE A 98 8.19 4.69 -4.57
N GLU A 99 8.87 5.65 -3.93
CA GLU A 99 10.31 5.85 -4.12
C GLU A 99 11.14 4.66 -3.62
N ASN A 100 10.65 3.98 -2.57
CA ASN A 100 11.32 2.84 -1.96
C ASN A 100 10.84 1.47 -2.49
N ILE A 101 9.84 1.44 -3.39
CA ILE A 101 9.32 0.16 -3.89
C ILE A 101 10.38 -0.53 -4.74
N LYS A 102 10.71 -1.78 -4.40
CA LYS A 102 11.55 -2.60 -5.26
C LYS A 102 10.70 -3.08 -6.44
N VAL A 103 11.09 -2.70 -7.65
CA VAL A 103 10.40 -3.11 -8.88
C VAL A 103 10.40 -4.65 -8.97
N TYR A 104 9.21 -5.21 -9.22
CA TYR A 104 9.06 -6.64 -9.46
C TYR A 104 9.91 -7.08 -10.65
N LYS A 105 10.72 -8.14 -10.46
CA LYS A 105 11.56 -8.73 -11.50
C LYS A 105 10.93 -10.03 -11.96
N GLY A 106 10.20 -9.95 -13.08
CA GLY A 106 9.64 -11.14 -13.72
C GLY A 106 10.71 -12.16 -14.13
N GLY A 107 10.32 -13.42 -14.21
CA GLY A 107 11.16 -14.49 -14.74
C GLY A 107 11.59 -14.21 -16.19
N LYS A 108 12.74 -14.77 -16.60
CA LYS A 108 13.21 -14.67 -17.99
C LYS A 108 12.26 -15.49 -18.89
N THR A 109 11.44 -14.83 -19.69
CA THR A 109 10.54 -15.48 -20.66
C THR A 109 11.11 -15.35 -22.07
N THR A 110 11.34 -16.48 -22.74
CA THR A 110 11.98 -16.60 -24.06
C THR A 110 11.02 -16.64 -25.24
N ILE A 111 9.72 -16.39 -25.04
CA ILE A 111 8.70 -16.46 -26.11
C ILE A 111 8.33 -15.11 -26.72
N ALA A 112 8.76 -13.98 -26.14
CA ALA A 112 8.72 -12.72 -26.87
C ALA A 112 9.65 -12.86 -28.08
N SER A 113 9.08 -12.74 -29.28
CA SER A 113 9.71 -12.90 -30.60
C SER A 113 11.00 -12.09 -30.81
N SER A 114 11.34 -11.20 -29.88
CA SER A 114 12.52 -10.34 -29.91
C SER A 114 13.76 -10.89 -29.17
N LYS A 115 13.68 -11.99 -28.41
CA LYS A 115 14.86 -12.62 -27.77
C LYS A 115 14.76 -14.15 -27.74
N ARG A 116 14.85 -14.77 -28.91
CA ARG A 116 15.32 -16.16 -29.01
C ARG A 116 16.77 -16.15 -28.53
N ILE A 117 17.07 -16.88 -27.46
CA ILE A 117 18.46 -17.15 -27.09
C ILE A 117 19.01 -18.06 -28.21
N ASP A 118 20.06 -17.60 -28.88
CA ASP A 118 20.86 -18.38 -29.84
C ASP A 118 20.13 -18.98 -31.04
N GLY A 119 19.15 -18.27 -31.61
CA GLY A 119 18.53 -18.69 -32.89
C GLY A 119 17.70 -19.98 -32.82
N GLN A 120 17.47 -20.52 -31.62
CA GLN A 120 16.70 -21.76 -31.44
C GLN A 120 15.24 -21.56 -31.85
N THR A 121 14.75 -22.42 -32.75
CA THR A 121 13.40 -22.36 -33.32
C THR A 121 12.39 -23.17 -32.51
N ASN A 122 12.84 -24.12 -31.69
CA ASN A 122 11.99 -25.05 -30.95
C ASN A 122 12.14 -24.86 -29.44
N VAL A 123 11.45 -23.85 -28.90
CA VAL A 123 11.49 -23.50 -27.47
C VAL A 123 10.25 -24.07 -26.78
N VAL A 124 10.46 -24.94 -25.79
CA VAL A 124 9.38 -25.42 -24.90
C VAL A 124 9.34 -24.52 -23.66
N LYS A 125 8.26 -23.75 -23.48
CA LYS A 125 8.09 -22.86 -22.31
C LYS A 125 7.40 -23.60 -21.17
N LEU A 126 8.09 -23.63 -20.03
CA LEU A 126 7.62 -24.24 -18.78
C LEU A 126 7.78 -23.27 -17.58
N SER A 127 7.96 -21.98 -17.83
CA SER A 127 8.42 -21.00 -16.83
C SER A 127 7.33 -20.08 -16.24
N SER A 128 6.05 -20.31 -16.56
CA SER A 128 4.94 -19.42 -16.15
C SER A 128 3.67 -20.15 -15.72
N ASN A 129 3.75 -21.46 -15.44
CA ASN A 129 2.60 -22.29 -15.03
C ASN A 129 1.38 -22.22 -15.96
N GLU A 130 1.61 -21.96 -17.26
CA GLU A 130 0.56 -21.93 -18.27
C GLU A 130 0.05 -23.35 -18.55
N SER A 131 -1.24 -23.49 -18.85
CA SER A 131 -1.79 -24.77 -19.29
C SER A 131 -1.22 -25.18 -20.65
N ALA A 132 -0.74 -26.42 -20.77
CA ALA A 132 -0.26 -26.97 -22.04
C ALA A 132 -1.38 -27.24 -23.06
N PHE A 133 -2.64 -27.31 -22.61
CA PHE A 133 -3.78 -27.71 -23.44
C PHE A 133 -4.54 -26.53 -24.05
N GLY A 134 -4.14 -25.29 -23.74
CA GLY A 134 -4.89 -24.10 -24.12
C GLY A 134 -6.26 -23.99 -23.43
N PRO A 135 -7.11 -23.04 -23.86
CA PRO A 135 -8.46 -22.89 -23.33
C PRO A 135 -9.36 -24.09 -23.70
N SER A 136 -10.40 -24.32 -22.89
CA SER A 136 -11.43 -25.32 -23.16
C SER A 136 -12.08 -25.11 -24.53
N LYS A 137 -12.39 -26.20 -25.25
CA LYS A 137 -13.13 -26.16 -26.53
C LYS A 137 -14.52 -25.51 -26.42
N LYS A 138 -15.08 -25.41 -25.20
CA LYS A 138 -16.34 -24.69 -24.93
C LYS A 138 -16.19 -23.17 -24.99
N ILE A 139 -14.96 -22.66 -24.86
CA ILE A 139 -14.68 -21.22 -24.99
C ILE A 139 -14.71 -20.90 -26.49
N LEU A 140 -15.78 -20.25 -26.92
CA LEU A 140 -15.93 -19.76 -28.28
C LEU A 140 -15.03 -18.53 -28.46
N LEU A 141 -13.76 -18.75 -28.81
CA LEU A 141 -12.81 -17.67 -29.11
C LEU A 141 -13.27 -16.78 -30.29
N SER A 142 -14.17 -17.30 -31.13
CA SER A 142 -14.75 -16.59 -32.29
C SER A 142 -15.90 -15.65 -31.94
N THR A 143 -16.40 -15.63 -30.70
CA THR A 143 -17.42 -14.66 -30.26
C THR A 143 -16.77 -13.39 -29.71
N TRP A 144 -15.90 -12.76 -30.49
CA TRP A 144 -15.71 -11.32 -30.32
C TRP A 144 -16.97 -10.63 -30.83
N ASN A 145 -17.84 -10.35 -29.88
CA ASN A 145 -19.14 -9.74 -30.10
C ASN A 145 -18.95 -8.39 -30.82
N ASN A 146 -19.80 -8.04 -31.78
CA ASN A 146 -19.72 -6.77 -32.54
C ASN A 146 -19.92 -5.49 -31.68
N ASN A 147 -19.98 -5.63 -30.36
CA ASN A 147 -20.25 -4.60 -29.36
C ASN A 147 -19.03 -4.26 -28.49
N LEU A 148 -17.79 -4.45 -28.98
CA LEU A 148 -16.57 -4.10 -28.24
C LEU A 148 -16.49 -2.61 -27.85
N ASN A 149 -17.29 -1.76 -28.49
CA ASN A 149 -17.43 -0.34 -28.15
C ASN A 149 -18.42 -0.09 -26.98
N ARG A 150 -19.01 -1.13 -26.40
CA ARG A 150 -19.93 -1.04 -25.26
C ARG A 150 -19.24 -1.53 -24.00
N TYR A 151 -19.57 -0.89 -22.87
CA TYR A 151 -19.14 -1.38 -21.57
C TYR A 151 -19.69 -2.79 -21.31
N PRO A 152 -18.91 -3.67 -20.65
CA PRO A 152 -19.39 -4.98 -20.23
C PRO A 152 -20.43 -4.85 -19.11
N GLU A 153 -21.00 -5.98 -18.71
CA GLU A 153 -21.80 -6.08 -17.49
C GLU A 153 -20.97 -5.62 -16.27
N ILE A 154 -21.31 -4.46 -15.70
CA ILE A 154 -20.49 -3.80 -14.67
C ILE A 154 -20.35 -4.64 -13.40
N SER A 155 -21.44 -5.30 -12.98
CA SER A 155 -21.45 -6.12 -11.76
C SER A 155 -20.90 -7.54 -11.95
N GLY A 156 -20.75 -7.98 -13.21
CA GLY A 156 -20.46 -9.36 -13.58
C GLY A 156 -21.42 -10.38 -12.93
N ILE A 157 -22.68 -9.99 -12.71
CA ILE A 157 -23.67 -10.80 -11.99
C ILE A 157 -23.85 -12.18 -12.61
N THR A 158 -23.84 -12.27 -13.94
CA THR A 158 -24.00 -13.53 -14.65
C THR A 158 -22.87 -14.51 -14.30
N LEU A 159 -21.61 -14.04 -14.27
CA LEU A 159 -20.46 -14.87 -13.91
C LEU A 159 -20.47 -15.23 -12.41
N ARG A 160 -20.88 -14.33 -11.54
CA ARG A 160 -20.98 -14.58 -10.10
C ARG A 160 -22.00 -15.67 -9.78
N GLU A 161 -23.15 -15.68 -10.46
CA GLU A 161 -24.19 -16.69 -10.28
C GLU A 161 -23.72 -18.10 -10.72
N GLU A 162 -23.02 -18.20 -11.84
CA GLU A 162 -22.45 -19.47 -12.31
C GLU A 162 -21.37 -20.03 -11.36
N ILE A 163 -20.48 -19.16 -10.87
CA ILE A 163 -19.45 -19.55 -9.88
C ILE A 163 -20.11 -19.96 -8.56
N ALA A 164 -21.13 -19.21 -8.10
CA ALA A 164 -21.90 -19.51 -6.91
C ALA A 164 -22.53 -20.91 -6.98
N GLN A 165 -23.19 -21.23 -8.10
CA GLN A 165 -23.78 -22.55 -8.31
C GLN A 165 -22.72 -23.65 -8.32
N LEU A 166 -21.60 -23.44 -9.01
CA LEU A 166 -20.52 -24.42 -9.10
C LEU A 166 -19.91 -24.76 -7.73
N HIS A 167 -19.75 -23.74 -6.86
CA HIS A 167 -19.08 -23.87 -5.56
C HIS A 167 -20.03 -23.94 -4.37
N GLN A 168 -21.35 -23.90 -4.58
CA GLN A 168 -22.37 -23.90 -3.52
C GLN A 168 -22.18 -22.72 -2.55
N LEU A 169 -21.99 -21.52 -3.11
CA LEU A 169 -21.83 -20.26 -2.38
C LEU A 169 -22.96 -19.29 -2.74
N GLU A 170 -23.17 -18.27 -1.92
CA GLU A 170 -24.01 -17.15 -2.30
C GLU A 170 -23.26 -16.20 -3.23
N LYS A 171 -23.94 -15.64 -4.23
CA LYS A 171 -23.31 -14.72 -5.20
C LYS A 171 -22.65 -13.52 -4.52
N ASP A 172 -23.21 -13.06 -3.39
CA ASP A 172 -22.69 -11.96 -2.58
C ASP A 172 -21.40 -12.27 -1.81
N GLN A 173 -20.98 -13.54 -1.79
CA GLN A 173 -19.68 -13.97 -1.26
C GLN A 173 -18.58 -13.99 -2.34
N ILE A 174 -18.89 -13.62 -3.59
CA ILE A 174 -17.97 -13.68 -4.73
C ILE A 174 -17.65 -12.26 -5.20
N ILE A 175 -16.35 -11.95 -5.29
CA ILE A 175 -15.83 -10.74 -5.91
C ILE A 175 -15.08 -11.14 -7.19
N LEU A 176 -15.31 -10.40 -8.27
CA LEU A 176 -14.60 -10.57 -9.53
C LEU A 176 -13.47 -9.55 -9.64
N GLY A 177 -12.37 -9.95 -10.28
CA GLY A 177 -11.23 -9.09 -10.57
C GLY A 177 -10.55 -9.49 -11.87
N CYS A 178 -9.71 -8.61 -12.39
CA CYS A 178 -8.89 -8.80 -13.59
C CYS A 178 -7.65 -9.66 -13.27
N GLY A 179 -7.91 -10.91 -12.88
CA GLY A 179 -6.91 -11.82 -12.31
C GLY A 179 -6.85 -11.76 -10.78
N SER A 180 -6.27 -12.79 -10.17
CA SER A 180 -6.22 -12.93 -8.71
C SER A 180 -5.36 -11.86 -8.04
N ASP A 181 -4.39 -11.27 -8.73
CA ASP A 181 -3.54 -10.22 -8.19
C ASP A 181 -4.34 -8.98 -7.79
N GLU A 182 -5.40 -8.65 -8.53
CA GLU A 182 -6.30 -7.55 -8.17
C GLU A 182 -7.11 -7.88 -6.91
N ILE A 183 -7.51 -9.14 -6.74
CA ILE A 183 -8.19 -9.59 -5.51
C ILE A 183 -7.25 -9.49 -4.30
N LEU A 184 -5.98 -9.86 -4.45
CA LEU A 184 -4.96 -9.67 -3.41
C LEU A 184 -4.75 -8.18 -3.09
N LEU A 185 -4.74 -7.32 -4.11
CA LEU A 185 -4.67 -5.87 -3.91
C LEU A 185 -5.90 -5.35 -3.14
N PHE A 186 -7.12 -5.79 -3.48
CA PHE A 186 -8.32 -5.38 -2.75
C PHE A 186 -8.30 -5.85 -1.30
N ALA A 187 -7.82 -7.06 -1.02
CA ALA A 187 -7.64 -7.53 0.35
C ALA A 187 -6.67 -6.61 1.12
N ALA A 188 -5.51 -6.31 0.54
CA ALA A 188 -4.54 -5.40 1.15
C ALA A 188 -5.13 -3.99 1.38
N LEU A 189 -5.82 -3.41 0.40
CA LEU A 189 -6.42 -2.07 0.54
C LEU A 189 -7.57 -2.02 1.54
N SER A 190 -8.29 -3.14 1.73
CA SER A 190 -9.44 -3.20 2.65
C SER A 190 -9.03 -3.36 4.10
N PHE A 191 -7.92 -4.06 4.35
CA PHE A 191 -7.52 -4.45 5.71
C PHE A 191 -6.22 -3.82 6.18
N CYS A 192 -5.40 -3.27 5.29
CA CYS A 192 -4.07 -2.75 5.64
C CYS A 192 -3.97 -1.23 5.41
N GLN A 193 -3.10 -0.60 6.20
CA GLN A 193 -2.72 0.80 6.10
C GLN A 193 -1.19 0.93 6.11
N SER A 194 -0.69 2.14 5.86
CA SER A 194 0.75 2.42 5.95
C SER A 194 1.27 2.08 7.34
N GLY A 195 2.17 1.10 7.45
CA GLY A 195 2.65 0.60 8.74
C GLY A 195 2.37 -0.87 8.98
N ASP A 196 1.30 -1.40 8.39
CA ASP A 196 0.89 -2.78 8.63
C ASP A 196 1.83 -3.79 7.98
N GLU A 197 1.99 -4.91 8.69
CA GLU A 197 2.68 -6.09 8.20
C GLU A 197 1.67 -7.04 7.55
N ILE A 198 2.02 -7.56 6.36
CA ILE A 198 1.25 -8.60 5.66
C ILE A 198 2.12 -9.86 5.65
N ILE A 199 1.59 -10.97 6.17
CA ILE A 199 2.27 -12.27 6.32
C ILE A 199 1.63 -13.31 5.40
#